data_AF-A0A3C0E0Y8-F1
#
_entry.id   AF-A0A3C0E0Y8-F1
#
_cell.length_a   1.000
_cell.length_b   1.000
_cell.length_c   1.000
_cell.angle_alpha   90.00
_cell.angle_beta   90.00
_cell.angle_gamma   90.00
#
_symmetry.space_group_name_H-M   'P 1'
#
loop_
_entity.id
_entity.type
_entity.pdbx_description
1 polymer ?
#
loop_
_entity_poly.entity_id
_entity_poly.type
_entity_poly.pdbx_seq_one_letter_code
_entity_poly.pdbx_strand_id
1 'polypeptide(L)' 'MQLSLIAIGTTGQPWVRDGLDMYNTRLGRYTKYSYIETPNLKGKFAKADPARVMKEEAA' A
#
# COMPACT_ATOMS: atom_id res chain seq x y z
N MET A 1 1.47 -19.21 8.36
CA MET A 1 0.69 -17.95 8.38
C MET A 1 1.15 -17.07 7.22
N GLN A 2 0.28 -16.21 6.70
CA GLN A 2 0.56 -15.28 5.60
C GLN A 2 0.09 -13.88 6.02
N LEU A 3 0.91 -12.87 5.78
CA LEU A 3 0.63 -11.48 6.13
C LEU A 3 0.75 -10.61 4.88
N SER A 4 -0.26 -9.79 4.60
CA SER A 4 -0.24 -8.88 3.45
C SER A 4 -0.51 -7.46 3.93
N LEU A 5 0.34 -6.51 3.53
CA LEU A 5 0.15 -5.08 3.75
C LEU A 5 -0.28 -4.43 2.44
N ILE A 6 -1.52 -3.95 2.41
CA ILE A 6 -2.10 -3.22 1.29
C ILE A 6 -2.12 -1.74 1.68
N ALA A 7 -1.34 -0.92 0.96
CA ALA A 7 -1.21 0.50 1.22
C ALA A 7 -1.73 1.31 0.03
N ILE A 8 -2.46 2.39 0.30
CA ILE A 8 -2.98 3.29 -0.72
C ILE A 8 -1.98 4.41 -0.96
N GLY A 9 -1.59 4.59 -2.22
CA GLY A 9 -0.61 5.59 -2.67
C GLY A 9 0.81 5.06 -2.75
N THR A 10 1.59 5.72 -3.60
CA THR A 10 3.01 5.39 -3.79
C THR A 10 3.86 6.07 -2.74
N THR A 11 4.77 5.31 -2.15
CA THR A 11 5.77 5.84 -1.22
C THR A 11 6.71 6.79 -1.95
N GLY A 12 6.49 8.10 -1.76
CA GLY A 12 7.26 9.16 -2.44
C GLY A 12 8.61 9.48 -1.78
N GLN A 13 8.75 9.19 -0.49
CA GLN A 13 9.89 9.65 0.31
C GLN A 13 10.99 8.57 0.33
N PRO A 14 12.23 8.88 -0.10
CA PRO A 14 13.29 7.88 -0.24
C PRO A 14 13.58 7.11 1.06
N TRP A 15 13.67 7.82 2.19
CA TRP A 15 13.94 7.20 3.50
C TRP A 15 12.84 6.25 3.97
N VAL A 16 11.58 6.49 3.56
CA VAL A 16 10.47 5.57 3.86
C VAL A 16 10.65 4.29 3.05
N ARG A 17 10.99 4.42 1.76
CA ARG A 17 11.18 3.29 0.86
C ARG A 17 12.33 2.39 1.32
N ASP A 18 13.44 2.98 1.74
CA ASP A 18 14.59 2.24 2.25
C ASP A 18 14.25 1.47 3.53
N GLY A 19 13.54 2.12 4.47
CA GLY A 19 13.05 1.45 5.67
C GLY A 19 12.11 0.29 5.33
N LEU A 20 11.20 0.51 4.39
CA LEU A 20 10.18 -0.45 3.99
C LEU A 20 10.81 -1.68 3.32
N ASP A 21 11.80 -1.51 2.45
CA ASP A 21 12.56 -2.61 1.84
C ASP A 21 13.33 -3.43 2.90
N MET A 22 13.97 -2.74 3.85
CA MET A 22 14.68 -3.38 4.95
C MET A 22 13.73 -4.25 5.80
N TYR A 23 12.55 -3.74 6.16
CA TYR A 23 11.57 -4.48 6.96
C TYR A 23 10.90 -5.61 6.18
N ASN A 24 10.58 -5.41 4.90
CA ASN A 24 10.01 -6.45 4.03
C ASN A 24 10.94 -7.65 3.92
N THR A 25 12.23 -7.40 3.72
CA THR A 25 13.26 -8.45 3.67
C THR A 25 13.36 -9.23 4.98
N ARG A 26 13.27 -8.54 6.13
CA ARG A 26 13.32 -9.17 7.46
C ARG A 26 12.06 -9.99 7.73
N LEU A 27 10.88 -9.47 7.38
CA LEU A 27 9.60 -10.12 7.60
C LEU A 27 9.44 -11.40 6.78
N GLY A 28 10.00 -11.44 5.56
CA GLY A 28 10.01 -12.63 4.71
C GLY A 28 10.67 -13.86 5.35
N ARG A 29 11.53 -13.68 6.37
CA ARG A 29 12.15 -14.79 7.12
C ARG A 29 11.18 -15.47 8.08
N TYR A 30 10.16 -14.75 8.55
CA TYR A 30 9.25 -15.22 9.60
C TYR A 30 7.86 -15.58 9.06
N THR A 31 7.45 -14.97 7.95
CA THR A 31 6.14 -15.21 7.35
C THR A 31 6.17 -14.97 5.85
N LYS A 32 5.21 -15.55 5.12
CA LYS A 32 4.96 -15.16 3.74
C LYS A 32 4.38 -13.75 3.77
N TYR A 33 5.23 -12.76 3.56
CA TYR A 33 4.91 -11.34 3.61
C TYR A 33 4.76 -10.78 2.19
N SER A 34 3.69 -10.02 1.95
CA SER A 34 3.47 -9.31 0.68
C SER A 34 3.16 -7.85 0.96
N TYR A 35 3.81 -6.94 0.24
CA TYR A 35 3.53 -5.51 0.26
C TYR A 35 3.02 -5.07 -1.10
N ILE A 36 1.82 -4.49 -1.12
CA ILE A 36 1.15 -4.06 -2.35
C ILE A 36 0.77 -2.59 -2.19
N GLU A 37 1.32 -1.74 -3.05
CA GLU A 37 0.90 -0.34 -3.18
C GLU A 37 -0.21 -0.26 -4.23
N THR A 38 -1.39 0.22 -3.83
CA THR A 38 -2.48 0.54 -4.76
C THR A 38 -2.39 2.00 -5.20
N PRO A 39 -2.72 2.33 -6.46
CA PRO A 39 -2.67 3.69 -6.95
C PRO A 39 -3.66 4.58 -6.18
N ASN A 40 -3.20 5.76 -5.74
CA ASN A 40 -4.06 6.72 -5.06
C ASN A 40 -5.07 7.32 -6.06
N LEU A 41 -6.34 6.93 -5.94
CA LEU A 41 -7.41 7.35 -6.84
C LEU A 41 -7.94 8.76 -6.53
N LYS A 42 -7.52 9.40 -5.41
CA LYS A 42 -7.94 10.76 -5.06
C LYS A 42 -7.70 11.79 -6.15
N GLY A 43 -6.69 11.60 -7.01
CA GLY A 43 -6.40 12.51 -8.12
C GLY A 43 -7.42 12.47 -9.26
N LYS A 44 -8.02 11.30 -9.55
CA LYS A 44 -9.03 11.15 -10.62
C LYS A 44 -10.46 11.41 -10.14
N PHE A 45 -10.70 11.30 -8.82
CA PHE A 45 -12.02 11.40 -8.20
C PHE A 45 -12.10 12.56 -7.20
N ALA A 46 -11.39 13.67 -7.44
CA ALA A 46 -11.39 14.84 -6.55
C ALA A 46 -12.79 15.45 -6.28
N LYS A 47 -13.83 15.04 -7.02
CA LYS A 47 -15.23 15.42 -6.82
C LYS A 47 -16.17 14.24 -6.51
N ALA A 48 -15.65 13.02 -6.33
CA ALA A 48 -16.48 11.85 -6.08
C ALA A 48 -16.61 11.53 -4.59
N ASP A 49 -17.76 10.94 -4.26
CA ASP A 49 -18.15 10.57 -2.90
C ASP A 49 -17.09 9.65 -2.24
N PRO A 50 -16.63 9.96 -1.01
CA PRO A 50 -15.58 9.20 -0.34
C PRO A 50 -15.92 7.72 -0.15
N ALA A 51 -17.20 7.35 -0.08
CA ALA A 51 -17.63 5.95 0.00
C ALA A 51 -17.40 5.18 -1.32
N ARG A 52 -17.41 5.88 -2.46
CA ARG A 52 -17.18 5.30 -3.78
C ARG A 52 -15.69 5.07 -4.06
N VAL A 53 -14.86 6.03 -3.65
CA VAL A 53 -13.39 5.91 -3.74
C VAL A 53 -12.88 4.73 -2.91
N MET A 54 -13.38 4.56 -1.68
CA MET A 54 -13.01 3.43 -0.82
C MET A 54 -13.39 2.07 -1.42
N LYS A 55 -14.50 2.00 -2.17
CA LYS A 55 -14.96 0.77 -2.83
C LYS A 55 -14.12 0.42 -4.06
N GLU A 56 -13.59 1.41 -4.76
CA GLU A 56 -12.70 1.23 -5.91
C GLU A 56 -11.23 0.98 -5.47
N GLU A 57 -10.81 1.47 -4.32
CA GLU A 57 -9.48 1.19 -3.74
C GLU A 57 -9.37 -0.23 -3.14
N ALA A 58 -10.50 -0.91 -2.92
CA ALA A 58 -10.59 -2.26 -2.34
C ALA A 58 -10.82 -3.38 -3.37
N ALA A 59 -10.96 -3.05 -4.66
CA ALA A 59 -11.20 -3.99 -5.77
C ALA A 59 -9.91 -4.30 -6.53
#